data_AF-A0A7C3IQR6-F1
#
_entry.id   AF-A0A7C3IQR6-F1
#
_cell.length_a   1.000
_cell.length_b   1.000
_cell.length_c   1.000
_cell.angle_alpha   90.00
_cell.angle_beta   90.00
_cell.angle_gamma   90.00
#
_symmetry.space_group_name_H-M   'P 1'
#
loop_
_entity.id
_entity.type
_entity.pdbx_description
1 polymer ?
#
loop_
_entity_poly.entity_id
_entity_poly.type
_entity_poly.pdbx_seq_one_letter_code
_entity_poly.pdbx_strand_id
1 'polypeptide(L)'
;MKYLNRMLYKNIFTALLAVLLLVPLQVRAEQASQDPAKIIVYITPTGKKYHQKDCTTLKNSKNITAITLEEALKRGLEPCTVCNPPVYAGGRDLYRLNNPPLHSARDAELSRMVPATVTEVVDGDTIKVSIPAPRPIQLKAQETIRFLGIDAPETKTSPRPAGYYGEEAKVYVMQLLSGKLVFLAFDWDLRDKYGRLLAYIYLKDGACVNLHLVEQGYAFAYVHFPFQFMDEFTRAQAAAKQKKRGLWGR
;
A
#
# COMPACT_ATOMS: atom_id res chain seq x y z
N MET A 1 -39.70 -42.81 -14.97
CA MET A 1 -40.84 -42.16 -15.65
C MET A 1 -40.63 -40.64 -15.62
N LYS A 2 -40.46 -40.04 -16.81
CA LYS A 2 -40.65 -38.61 -17.15
C LYS A 2 -39.70 -37.61 -16.44
N TYR A 3 -38.60 -37.11 -17.01
CA TYR A 3 -38.48 -36.34 -18.27
C TYR A 3 -39.71 -35.50 -18.56
N LEU A 4 -39.65 -34.18 -18.27
CA LEU A 4 -40.09 -33.05 -19.11
C LEU A 4 -40.17 -31.78 -18.25
N ASN A 5 -39.22 -30.86 -18.42
CA ASN A 5 -39.49 -29.47 -18.82
C ASN A 5 -38.19 -28.65 -18.84
N ARG A 6 -37.53 -28.78 -19.98
CA ARG A 6 -36.64 -27.78 -20.57
C ARG A 6 -37.53 -26.77 -21.30
N MET A 7 -37.05 -25.53 -21.42
CA MET A 7 -37.67 -24.41 -22.16
C MET A 7 -38.87 -23.76 -21.47
N LEU A 8 -38.62 -22.59 -20.86
CA LEU A 8 -39.36 -21.34 -21.04
C LEU A 8 -38.77 -20.28 -20.10
N TYR A 9 -37.55 -19.80 -20.39
CA TYR A 9 -37.08 -18.49 -19.91
C TYR A 9 -35.88 -18.04 -20.75
N LYS A 10 -36.10 -17.96 -22.07
CA LYS A 10 -35.26 -17.21 -23.00
C LYS A 10 -36.19 -16.20 -23.68
N ASN A 11 -35.78 -14.94 -23.67
CA ASN A 11 -36.32 -13.81 -24.45
C ASN A 11 -37.44 -12.95 -23.84
N ILE A 12 -37.29 -12.49 -22.58
CA ILE A 12 -37.85 -11.19 -22.16
C ILE A 12 -36.89 -10.58 -21.14
N PHE A 13 -35.85 -9.88 -21.60
CA PHE A 13 -35.20 -8.71 -20.94
C PHE A 13 -34.05 -8.17 -21.81
N THR A 14 -34.29 -8.05 -23.11
CA THR A 14 -33.59 -7.08 -23.95
C THR A 14 -34.39 -5.78 -23.87
N ALA A 15 -33.73 -4.69 -23.46
CA ALA A 15 -34.25 -3.32 -23.36
C ALA A 15 -35.06 -2.95 -22.09
N LEU A 16 -34.38 -2.91 -20.94
CA LEU A 16 -34.51 -1.77 -20.02
C LEU A 16 -33.08 -1.21 -19.87
N LEU A 17 -32.65 -0.43 -20.86
CA LEU A 17 -32.62 1.03 -20.73
C LEU A 17 -31.98 1.47 -19.41
N ALA A 18 -30.66 1.55 -19.46
CA ALA A 18 -29.79 2.50 -18.78
C ALA A 18 -30.54 3.69 -18.13
N VAL A 19 -31.08 3.50 -16.93
CA VAL A 19 -31.55 4.59 -16.07
C VAL A 19 -31.21 4.22 -14.63
N LEU A 20 -29.92 4.35 -14.30
CA LEU A 20 -29.43 4.96 -13.05
C LEU A 20 -27.90 5.19 -13.10
N LEU A 21 -27.37 5.56 -14.27
CA LEU A 21 -26.04 6.17 -14.40
C LEU A 21 -26.15 7.69 -14.33
N LEU A 22 -26.77 8.21 -13.28
CA LEU A 22 -26.68 9.63 -12.90
C LEU A 22 -26.70 9.74 -11.38
N VAL A 23 -25.86 8.97 -10.69
CA VAL A 23 -25.20 9.58 -9.54
C VAL A 23 -24.25 10.60 -10.18
N PRO A 24 -24.43 11.91 -9.97
CA PRO A 24 -23.53 12.89 -10.56
C PRO A 24 -22.10 12.54 -10.17
N LEU A 25 -21.17 12.60 -11.12
CA LEU A 25 -19.73 12.39 -10.92
C LEU A 25 -19.19 13.10 -9.67
N GLN A 26 -19.84 14.17 -9.23
CA GLN A 26 -19.56 14.89 -7.99
C GLN A 26 -19.61 14.02 -6.72
N VAL A 27 -20.55 13.08 -6.57
CA VAL A 27 -20.72 12.34 -5.31
C VAL A 27 -19.64 11.26 -5.10
N ARG A 28 -19.02 10.76 -6.18
CA ARG A 28 -17.85 9.85 -6.08
C ARG A 28 -16.54 10.57 -5.80
N ALA A 29 -16.42 11.84 -6.18
CA ALA A 29 -15.22 12.65 -5.98
C ALA A 29 -15.12 13.24 -4.56
N GLU A 30 -16.23 13.40 -3.86
CA GLU A 30 -16.26 14.07 -2.54
C GLU A 30 -15.66 13.27 -1.39
N GLN A 31 -15.47 11.96 -1.54
CA GLN A 31 -14.85 11.11 -0.50
C GLN A 31 -13.42 10.66 -0.82
N ALA A 32 -12.82 11.18 -1.90
CA ALA A 32 -11.49 10.75 -2.39
C ALA A 32 -10.43 11.87 -2.49
N SER A 33 -10.67 13.10 -2.03
CA SER A 33 -9.62 14.14 -2.04
C SER A 33 -9.75 15.17 -0.93
N GLN A 34 -9.23 14.85 0.26
CA GLN A 34 -8.85 15.90 1.20
C GLN A 34 -7.38 16.25 0.95
N ASP A 35 -7.14 17.04 -0.10
CA ASP A 35 -5.84 17.64 -0.43
C ASP A 35 -5.32 18.45 0.79
N PRO A 36 -4.20 18.07 1.42
CA PRO A 36 -3.76 18.65 2.68
C PRO A 36 -3.25 20.09 2.49
N ALA A 37 -2.92 20.47 1.24
CA ALA A 37 -2.61 21.85 0.90
C ALA A 37 -3.84 22.76 0.99
N LYS A 38 -5.06 22.20 0.94
CA LYS A 38 -6.33 22.94 0.97
C LYS A 38 -7.02 22.92 2.34
N ILE A 39 -6.57 22.10 3.27
CA ILE A 39 -7.17 21.99 4.61
C ILE A 39 -6.49 22.99 5.55
N ILE A 40 -7.27 23.82 6.25
CA ILE A 40 -6.75 24.76 7.23
C ILE A 40 -6.84 24.19 8.65
N VAL A 41 -5.74 24.27 9.39
CA VAL A 41 -5.62 23.91 10.81
C VAL A 41 -5.00 25.06 11.60
N TYR A 42 -5.18 25.02 12.92
CA TYR A 42 -4.79 26.11 13.82
C TYR A 42 -3.66 25.66 14.74
N ILE A 43 -2.65 26.51 14.91
CA ILE A 43 -1.47 26.25 15.74
C ILE A 43 -1.22 27.41 16.70
N THR A 44 -0.45 27.14 17.76
CA THR A 44 0.14 28.17 18.61
C THR A 44 1.64 28.29 18.31
N PRO A 45 2.28 29.47 18.50
CA PRO A 45 3.69 29.70 18.13
C PRO A 45 4.69 28.68 18.69
N THR A 46 4.44 28.17 19.89
CA THR A 46 5.32 27.22 20.59
C THR A 46 4.71 25.82 20.73
N GLY A 47 3.48 25.62 20.23
CA GLY A 47 2.76 24.37 20.34
C GLY A 47 3.33 23.29 19.42
N LYS A 48 3.40 22.06 19.93
CA LYS A 48 3.76 20.88 19.12
C LYS A 48 2.56 20.25 18.41
N LYS A 49 1.36 20.83 18.58
CA LYS A 49 0.11 20.28 18.07
C LYS A 49 -0.63 21.27 17.19
N TYR A 50 -1.37 20.74 16.21
CA TYR A 50 -2.35 21.49 15.43
C TYR A 50 -3.78 21.11 15.84
N HIS A 51 -4.73 22.01 15.58
CA HIS A 51 -6.05 22.01 16.20
C HIS A 51 -7.14 22.39 15.19
N GLN A 52 -8.39 22.10 15.55
CA GLN A 52 -9.58 22.73 14.94
C GLN A 52 -9.74 24.15 15.50
N LYS A 53 -10.46 25.00 14.76
CA LYS A 53 -10.66 26.41 15.11
C LYS A 53 -11.21 26.63 16.51
N ASP A 54 -12.10 25.73 16.93
CA ASP A 54 -12.92 25.78 18.15
C ASP A 54 -12.38 24.91 19.30
N CYS A 55 -11.14 24.42 19.17
CA CYS A 55 -10.53 23.58 20.19
C CYS A 55 -10.46 24.28 21.57
N THR A 56 -10.92 23.59 22.61
CA THR A 56 -10.92 24.11 24.00
C THR A 56 -9.53 24.47 24.51
N THR A 57 -8.48 23.77 24.06
CA THR A 57 -7.10 24.04 24.45
C THR A 57 -6.57 25.36 23.86
N LEU A 58 -7.23 25.90 22.83
CA LEU A 58 -6.86 27.17 22.23
C LEU A 58 -7.49 28.38 22.95
N LYS A 59 -8.51 28.20 23.80
CA LYS A 59 -9.28 29.31 24.40
C LYS A 59 -8.42 30.32 25.16
N ASN A 60 -7.33 29.88 25.77
CA ASN A 60 -6.42 30.74 26.54
C ASN A 60 -5.17 31.18 25.73
N SER A 61 -5.07 30.80 24.46
CA SER A 61 -3.93 31.12 23.60
C SER A 61 -4.09 32.51 23.00
N LYS A 62 -3.13 33.40 23.29
CA LYS A 62 -3.16 34.79 22.79
C LYS A 62 -2.80 34.91 21.30
N ASN A 63 -2.02 33.96 20.79
CA ASN A 63 -1.54 33.94 19.42
C ASN A 63 -1.90 32.61 18.76
N ILE A 64 -2.89 32.60 17.87
CA ILE A 64 -3.31 31.43 17.11
C ILE A 64 -3.11 31.73 15.63
N THR A 65 -2.39 30.86 14.93
CA THR A 65 -2.10 31.01 13.50
C THR A 65 -2.84 29.93 12.71
N ALA A 66 -3.51 30.33 11.64
CA ALA A 66 -4.07 29.40 10.65
C ALA A 66 -2.98 29.04 9.62
N ILE A 67 -2.75 27.75 9.42
CA ILE A 67 -1.83 27.22 8.40
C ILE A 67 -2.50 26.06 7.65
N THR A 68 -1.92 25.64 6.52
CA THR A 68 -2.40 24.43 5.84
C THR A 68 -2.00 23.19 6.64
N LEU A 69 -2.79 22.11 6.49
CA LEU A 69 -2.45 20.82 7.09
C LEU A 69 -1.12 20.30 6.54
N GLU A 70 -0.85 20.49 5.24
CA GLU A 70 0.44 20.16 4.64
C GLU A 70 1.60 20.85 5.38
N GLU A 71 1.49 22.15 5.64
CA GLU A 71 2.51 22.90 6.37
C GLU A 71 2.65 22.43 7.81
N ALA A 72 1.54 22.13 8.49
CA ALA A 72 1.56 21.58 9.84
C ALA A 72 2.33 20.24 9.88
N LEU A 73 2.09 19.37 8.90
CA LEU A 73 2.75 18.07 8.77
C LEU A 73 4.24 18.21 8.38
N LYS A 74 4.60 19.15 7.50
CA LYS A 74 6.00 19.46 7.17
C LYS A 74 6.79 19.95 8.38
N ARG A 75 6.14 20.72 9.26
CA ARG A 75 6.70 21.16 10.55
C ARG A 75 6.76 20.06 11.61
N GLY A 76 6.23 18.86 11.34
CA GLY A 76 6.20 17.75 12.29
C GLY A 76 5.24 17.96 13.46
N LEU A 77 4.18 18.76 13.27
CA LEU A 77 3.17 18.98 14.31
C LEU A 77 2.20 17.80 14.40
N GLU A 78 1.76 17.47 15.61
CA GLU A 78 0.85 16.35 15.88
C GLU A 78 -0.61 16.81 15.96
N PRO A 79 -1.59 15.97 15.57
CA PRO A 79 -2.99 16.32 15.74
C PRO A 79 -3.34 16.42 17.23
N CYS A 80 -4.12 17.43 17.60
CA CYS A 80 -4.66 17.55 18.94
C CYS A 80 -5.64 16.41 19.25
N THR A 81 -5.37 15.68 20.33
CA THR A 81 -6.23 14.57 20.80
C THR A 81 -7.56 15.03 21.39
N VAL A 82 -7.68 16.33 21.75
CA VAL A 82 -8.90 16.89 22.36
C VAL A 82 -9.94 17.28 21.30
N CYS A 83 -9.54 17.96 20.23
CA CYS A 83 -10.46 18.38 19.17
C CYS A 83 -10.46 17.46 17.94
N ASN A 84 -9.60 16.45 17.88
CA ASN A 84 -9.50 15.51 16.77
C ASN A 84 -9.56 16.20 15.39
N PRO A 85 -8.61 17.10 15.07
CA PRO A 85 -8.64 17.88 13.83
C PRO A 85 -8.54 17.01 12.58
N PRO A 86 -8.90 17.55 11.40
CA PRO A 86 -8.71 16.86 10.13
C PRO A 86 -7.30 16.30 10.02
N VAL A 87 -7.23 15.01 9.72
CA VAL A 87 -6.00 14.31 9.40
C VAL A 87 -6.01 14.07 7.90
N TYR A 88 -4.86 14.25 7.24
CA TYR A 88 -4.74 13.94 5.81
C TYR A 88 -5.11 12.46 5.63
N ALA A 89 -5.67 12.03 4.50
CA ALA A 89 -5.83 10.61 4.18
C ALA A 89 -4.47 9.96 3.81
N GLY A 90 -3.51 10.18 4.70
CA GLY A 90 -2.38 9.36 5.10
C GLY A 90 -2.19 9.60 6.60
N GLY A 91 -3.27 9.65 7.36
CA GLY A 91 -3.39 10.20 8.70
C GLY A 91 -4.33 9.32 9.50
N ARG A 92 -3.81 8.76 10.58
CA ARG A 92 -4.29 7.55 11.28
C ARG A 92 -4.53 6.31 10.42
N ASP A 93 -5.09 6.37 9.22
CA ASP A 93 -5.42 5.19 8.42
C ASP A 93 -4.52 5.10 7.19
N LEU A 94 -3.71 4.04 7.17
CA LEU A 94 -2.89 3.67 6.02
C LEU A 94 -3.77 3.11 4.92
N TYR A 95 -3.41 3.35 3.65
CA TYR A 95 -4.05 2.66 2.54
C TYR A 95 -3.74 1.17 2.61
N ARG A 96 -4.80 0.40 2.84
CA ARG A 96 -4.78 -1.03 3.14
C ARG A 96 -5.54 -1.77 2.05
N LEU A 97 -4.85 -2.60 1.29
CA LEU A 97 -5.42 -3.29 0.11
C LEU A 97 -6.47 -4.34 0.47
N ASN A 98 -6.53 -4.73 1.75
CA ASN A 98 -7.57 -5.56 2.34
C ASN A 98 -8.83 -4.78 2.77
N ASN A 99 -8.93 -3.46 2.49
CA ASN A 99 -10.08 -2.65 2.88
C ASN A 99 -10.51 -1.59 1.84
N PRO A 100 -11.59 -1.84 1.06
CA PRO A 100 -12.18 -3.14 0.77
C PRO A 100 -11.22 -4.04 -0.03
N PRO A 101 -11.29 -5.37 0.11
CA PRO A 101 -10.33 -6.28 -0.52
C PRO A 101 -10.36 -6.18 -2.04
N LEU A 102 -9.24 -5.79 -2.64
CA LEU A 102 -9.04 -5.84 -4.09
C LEU A 102 -8.91 -7.29 -4.58
N HIS A 103 -9.41 -7.59 -5.79
CA HIS A 103 -9.34 -8.95 -6.33
C HIS A 103 -8.00 -9.29 -6.97
N SER A 104 -7.23 -8.28 -7.40
CA SER A 104 -5.89 -8.46 -7.93
C SER A 104 -4.95 -7.35 -7.46
N ALA A 105 -3.66 -7.67 -7.31
CA ALA A 105 -2.64 -6.68 -6.99
C ALA A 105 -2.56 -5.58 -8.06
N ARG A 106 -2.97 -5.87 -9.29
CA ARG A 106 -2.96 -4.91 -10.40
C ARG A 106 -4.07 -3.87 -10.32
N ASP A 107 -5.05 -4.06 -9.43
CA ASP A 107 -6.22 -3.18 -9.30
C ASP A 107 -5.95 -1.99 -8.34
N ALA A 108 -4.73 -1.89 -7.81
CA ALA A 108 -4.42 -0.96 -6.74
C ALA A 108 -4.24 0.49 -7.21
N GLU A 109 -4.82 1.43 -6.48
CA GLU A 109 -4.77 2.86 -6.79
C GLU A 109 -3.50 3.53 -6.23
N LEU A 110 -2.52 3.82 -7.11
CA LEU A 110 -1.25 4.48 -6.73
C LEU A 110 -1.44 5.80 -5.97
N SER A 111 -2.48 6.57 -6.30
CA SER A 111 -2.76 7.88 -5.68
C SER A 111 -3.03 7.80 -4.18
N ARG A 112 -3.38 6.62 -3.66
CA ARG A 112 -3.66 6.39 -2.24
C ARG A 112 -2.48 5.78 -1.49
N MET A 113 -1.44 5.35 -2.20
CA MET A 113 -0.27 4.70 -1.64
C MET A 113 0.73 5.71 -1.06
N VAL A 114 1.61 5.23 -0.19
CA VAL A 114 2.67 6.06 0.41
C VAL A 114 3.87 6.12 -0.54
N PRO A 115 4.23 7.29 -1.09
CA PRO A 115 5.42 7.41 -1.93
C PRO A 115 6.68 7.28 -1.07
N ALA A 116 7.67 6.56 -1.57
CA ALA A 116 8.96 6.38 -0.92
C ALA A 116 10.09 6.24 -1.94
N THR A 117 11.29 6.69 -1.61
CA THR A 117 12.50 6.50 -2.43
C THR A 117 13.30 5.35 -1.86
N VAL A 118 13.65 4.38 -2.69
CA VAL A 118 14.50 3.25 -2.27
C VAL A 118 15.93 3.72 -2.07
N THR A 119 16.44 3.57 -0.86
CA THR A 119 17.79 4.00 -0.46
C THR A 119 18.80 2.86 -0.45
N GLU A 120 18.35 1.63 -0.20
CA GLU A 120 19.22 0.44 -0.13
C GLU A 120 18.41 -0.82 -0.46
N VAL A 121 19.03 -1.77 -1.14
CA VAL A 121 18.50 -3.14 -1.30
C VAL A 121 19.31 -4.09 -0.43
N VAL A 122 18.67 -4.65 0.59
CA VAL A 122 19.32 -5.51 1.59
C VAL A 122 19.47 -6.92 1.02
N ASP A 123 18.38 -7.49 0.53
CA ASP A 123 18.29 -8.81 -0.11
C ASP A 123 17.12 -8.85 -1.13
N GLY A 124 16.72 -10.04 -1.59
CA GLY A 124 15.67 -10.20 -2.61
C GLY A 124 14.23 -9.90 -2.14
N ASP A 125 14.00 -9.65 -0.85
CA ASP A 125 12.68 -9.34 -0.31
C ASP A 125 12.69 -8.25 0.77
N THR A 126 13.82 -7.57 0.97
CA THR A 126 14.01 -6.53 1.97
C THR A 126 14.73 -5.32 1.36
N ILE A 127 14.14 -4.14 1.52
CA ILE A 127 14.73 -2.85 1.11
C ILE A 127 14.69 -1.85 2.26
N LYS A 128 15.51 -0.80 2.17
CA LYS A 128 15.35 0.42 2.97
C LYS A 128 14.84 1.54 2.09
N VAL A 129 13.98 2.38 2.66
CA VAL A 129 13.36 3.49 1.96
C VAL A 129 13.40 4.77 2.79
N SER A 130 13.46 5.89 2.07
CA SER A 130 13.21 7.22 2.57
C SER A 130 11.80 7.64 2.21
N ILE A 131 10.98 7.93 3.21
CA ILE A 131 9.63 8.47 3.00
C ILE A 131 9.77 10.00 3.15
N PRO A 132 9.20 10.85 2.27
CA PRO A 132 9.16 12.31 2.42
C PRO A 132 7.96 12.77 3.25
N ALA A 133 8.03 13.95 3.88
CA ALA A 133 6.88 14.55 4.56
C ALA A 133 5.97 15.25 3.53
N PRO A 134 4.64 15.31 3.74
CA PRO A 134 3.87 14.72 4.83
C PRO A 134 3.79 13.19 4.76
N ARG A 135 3.78 12.50 5.92
CA ARG A 135 3.72 11.03 6.02
C ARG A 135 2.76 10.56 7.12
N PRO A 136 2.23 9.34 7.02
CA PRO A 136 1.46 8.75 8.11
C PRO A 136 2.23 8.61 9.41
N ILE A 137 1.54 8.87 10.52
CA ILE A 137 2.14 8.93 11.87
C ILE A 137 2.71 7.58 12.32
N GLN A 138 2.24 6.47 11.75
CA GLN A 138 2.78 5.14 12.02
C GLN A 138 4.08 4.84 11.26
N LEU A 139 4.49 5.72 10.33
CA LEU A 139 5.66 5.55 9.49
C LEU A 139 6.74 6.58 9.85
N LYS A 140 8.00 6.13 9.80
CA LYS A 140 9.19 6.93 10.05
C LYS A 140 9.71 7.50 8.73
N ALA A 141 10.62 8.47 8.83
CA ALA A 141 11.29 9.05 7.66
C ALA A 141 12.18 8.03 6.94
N GLN A 142 12.81 7.11 7.69
CA GLN A 142 13.56 5.97 7.16
C GLN A 142 12.93 4.68 7.68
N GLU A 143 12.67 3.74 6.78
CA GLU A 143 12.03 2.47 7.13
C GLU A 143 12.71 1.31 6.41
N THR A 144 12.73 0.15 7.06
CA THR A 144 13.06 -1.13 6.44
C THR A 144 11.76 -1.82 6.06
N ILE A 145 11.63 -2.19 4.79
CA ILE A 145 10.44 -2.83 4.22
C ILE A 145 10.74 -4.30 3.97
N ARG A 146 9.90 -5.20 4.49
CA ARG A 146 9.84 -6.62 4.14
C ARG A 146 8.68 -6.83 3.17
N PHE A 147 8.98 -7.45 2.03
CA PHE A 147 8.03 -7.57 0.93
C PHE A 147 6.94 -8.56 1.34
N LEU A 148 5.70 -8.07 1.37
CA LEU A 148 4.57 -8.86 1.80
C LEU A 148 4.26 -9.99 0.81
N GLY A 149 3.94 -11.18 1.32
CA GLY A 149 3.49 -12.32 0.53
C GLY A 149 4.59 -13.10 -0.22
N ILE A 150 5.86 -12.72 -0.08
CA ILE A 150 6.98 -13.41 -0.76
C ILE A 150 8.10 -13.79 0.21
N ASP A 151 8.90 -14.77 -0.18
CA ASP A 151 10.15 -15.15 0.48
C ASP A 151 11.22 -15.35 -0.58
N ALA A 152 12.26 -14.52 -0.56
CA ALA A 152 13.38 -14.66 -1.48
C ALA A 152 14.45 -15.57 -0.87
N PRO A 153 15.23 -16.32 -1.68
CA PRO A 153 16.34 -17.09 -1.15
C PRO A 153 17.36 -16.18 -0.46
N GLU A 154 17.72 -16.50 0.79
CA GLU A 154 18.69 -15.70 1.53
C GLU A 154 20.09 -15.76 0.92
N THR A 155 20.81 -14.63 0.91
CA THR A 155 22.17 -14.58 0.35
C THR A 155 23.24 -15.23 1.24
N LYS A 156 23.07 -15.34 2.57
CA LYS A 156 24.17 -15.78 3.47
C LYS A 156 23.84 -16.62 4.74
N THR A 157 22.59 -16.95 5.09
CA THR A 157 22.34 -17.52 6.45
C THR A 157 21.17 -18.50 6.61
N SER A 158 21.05 -19.52 5.74
CA SER A 158 20.12 -20.63 5.99
C SER A 158 20.86 -21.95 6.26
N PRO A 159 20.35 -22.84 7.12
CA PRO A 159 20.80 -24.24 7.22
C PRO A 159 20.41 -25.08 6.00
N ARG A 160 19.65 -24.52 5.06
CA ARG A 160 19.57 -25.01 3.67
C ARG A 160 20.87 -24.62 2.97
N PRO A 161 21.44 -25.44 2.05
CA PRO A 161 22.65 -25.06 1.32
C PRO A 161 22.50 -23.62 0.82
N ALA A 162 23.50 -22.77 1.10
CA ALA A 162 23.42 -21.32 0.91
C ALA A 162 22.65 -20.95 -0.37
N GLY A 163 21.69 -20.03 -0.22
CA GLY A 163 20.69 -19.60 -1.19
C GLY A 163 21.00 -19.92 -2.65
N TYR A 164 20.44 -21.02 -3.15
CA TYR A 164 20.30 -21.19 -4.58
C TYR A 164 19.46 -20.01 -5.10
N TYR A 165 20.03 -19.21 -6.00
CA TYR A 165 19.41 -18.03 -6.62
C TYR A 165 19.26 -16.77 -5.75
N GLY A 166 19.86 -16.73 -4.55
CA GLY A 166 19.72 -15.59 -3.63
C GLY A 166 20.43 -14.33 -4.14
N GLU A 167 21.63 -14.48 -4.71
CA GLU A 167 22.36 -13.35 -5.30
C GLU A 167 21.64 -12.83 -6.55
N GLU A 168 21.14 -13.72 -7.39
CA GLU A 168 20.37 -13.37 -8.58
C GLU A 168 19.09 -12.62 -8.23
N ALA A 169 18.36 -13.05 -7.20
CA ALA A 169 17.19 -12.34 -6.70
C ALA A 169 17.55 -10.95 -6.17
N LYS A 170 18.61 -10.83 -5.38
CA LYS A 170 19.09 -9.54 -4.88
C LYS A 170 19.49 -8.60 -6.03
N VAL A 171 20.29 -9.07 -6.97
CA VAL A 171 20.72 -8.28 -8.15
C VAL A 171 19.50 -7.84 -8.97
N TYR A 172 18.52 -8.72 -9.13
CA TYR A 172 17.28 -8.39 -9.84
C TYR A 172 16.51 -7.26 -9.15
N VAL A 173 16.33 -7.35 -7.84
CA VAL A 173 15.67 -6.30 -7.04
C VAL A 173 16.49 -4.99 -7.07
N MET A 174 17.82 -5.08 -7.02
CA MET A 174 18.70 -3.91 -7.17
C MET A 174 18.46 -3.18 -8.50
N GLN A 175 18.45 -3.91 -9.62
CA GLN A 175 18.17 -3.33 -10.93
C GLN A 175 16.75 -2.76 -11.03
N LEU A 176 15.80 -3.43 -10.38
CA LEU A 176 14.40 -3.04 -10.43
C LEU A 176 14.10 -1.81 -9.57
N LEU A 177 14.75 -1.64 -8.42
CA LEU A 177 14.31 -0.69 -7.39
C LEU A 177 15.35 0.36 -6.96
N SER A 178 16.66 0.12 -7.11
CA SER A 178 17.68 0.98 -6.51
C SER A 178 17.55 2.44 -6.96
N GLY A 179 17.44 3.36 -5.99
CA GLY A 179 17.27 4.80 -6.22
C GLY A 179 15.92 5.23 -6.80
N LYS A 180 14.98 4.30 -7.00
CA LYS A 180 13.68 4.61 -7.64
C LYS A 180 12.64 5.11 -6.63
N LEU A 181 11.73 5.93 -7.13
CA LEU A 181 10.48 6.24 -6.47
C LEU A 181 9.55 5.03 -6.59
N VAL A 182 9.04 4.56 -5.45
CA VAL A 182 8.08 3.48 -5.32
C VAL A 182 6.87 3.94 -4.51
N PHE A 183 5.80 3.17 -4.60
CA PHE A 183 4.55 3.39 -3.88
C PHE A 183 4.27 2.19 -2.98
N LEU A 184 4.07 2.46 -1.68
CA LEU A 184 3.87 1.45 -0.67
C LEU A 184 2.40 1.30 -0.33
N ALA A 185 1.91 0.07 -0.34
CA ALA A 185 0.58 -0.29 0.12
C ALA A 185 0.67 -1.37 1.19
N PHE A 186 -0.27 -1.35 2.14
CA PHE A 186 -0.22 -2.19 3.34
C PHE A 186 -1.37 -3.20 3.35
N ASP A 187 -1.31 -4.16 4.26
CA ASP A 187 -2.32 -5.21 4.43
C ASP A 187 -2.84 -5.24 5.87
N TRP A 188 -3.28 -6.38 6.44
CA TRP A 188 -3.69 -6.48 7.86
C TRP A 188 -2.60 -6.06 8.84
N ASP A 189 -1.42 -6.69 8.78
CA ASP A 189 -0.31 -6.39 9.67
C ASP A 189 0.58 -5.32 9.05
N LEU A 190 0.86 -4.27 9.82
CA LEU A 190 1.74 -3.20 9.37
C LEU A 190 3.22 -3.55 9.54
N ARG A 191 3.55 -4.31 10.59
CA ARG A 191 4.92 -4.63 10.96
C ARG A 191 5.05 -6.09 11.36
N ASP A 192 6.21 -6.65 11.09
CA ASP A 192 6.58 -7.95 11.65
C ASP A 192 7.13 -7.82 13.09
N LYS A 193 7.44 -8.98 13.70
CA LYS A 193 8.03 -9.05 15.05
C LYS A 193 9.41 -8.37 15.19
N TYR A 194 10.09 -8.07 14.08
CA TYR A 194 11.37 -7.37 14.06
C TYR A 194 11.19 -5.86 13.85
N GLY A 195 9.96 -5.38 13.70
CA GLY A 195 9.62 -3.98 13.49
C GLY A 195 9.78 -3.50 12.05
N ARG A 196 10.06 -4.39 11.08
CA ARG A 196 10.09 -4.04 9.65
C ARG A 196 8.67 -3.79 9.16
N LEU A 197 8.49 -2.82 8.28
CA LEU A 197 7.20 -2.59 7.63
C LEU A 197 6.90 -3.71 6.64
N LEU A 198 5.69 -4.25 6.70
CA LEU A 198 5.18 -5.21 5.73
C LEU A 198 4.44 -4.44 4.63
N ALA A 199 4.92 -4.51 3.39
CA ALA A 199 4.29 -3.77 2.29
C ALA A 199 4.34 -4.50 0.95
N TYR A 200 3.34 -4.19 0.13
CA TYR A 200 3.42 -4.33 -1.31
C TYR A 200 4.11 -3.11 -1.90
N ILE A 201 4.95 -3.33 -2.89
CA ILE A 201 5.74 -2.28 -3.53
C ILE A 201 5.27 -2.15 -4.98
N TYR A 202 4.94 -0.93 -5.36
CA TYR A 202 4.46 -0.59 -6.69
C TYR A 202 5.40 0.39 -7.39
N LEU A 203 5.60 0.16 -8.68
CA LEU A 203 6.27 1.10 -9.57
C LEU A 203 5.28 2.16 -10.08
N LYS A 204 5.82 3.21 -10.71
CA LYS A 204 5.03 4.33 -11.24
C LYS A 204 4.03 3.93 -12.33
N ASP A 205 4.28 2.81 -13.01
CA ASP A 205 3.38 2.23 -14.02
C ASP A 205 2.29 1.32 -13.42
N GLY A 206 2.25 1.18 -12.08
CA GLY A 206 1.28 0.33 -11.38
C GLY A 206 1.71 -1.13 -11.25
N ALA A 207 2.91 -1.50 -11.69
CA ALA A 207 3.38 -2.88 -11.53
C ALA A 207 3.64 -3.23 -10.06
N CYS A 208 2.99 -4.27 -9.55
CA CYS A 208 3.26 -4.84 -8.22
C CYS A 208 4.55 -5.68 -8.26
N VAL A 209 5.61 -5.18 -7.62
CA VAL A 209 6.93 -5.80 -7.59
C VAL A 209 6.87 -7.17 -6.91
N ASN A 210 6.14 -7.30 -5.80
CA ASN A 210 6.01 -8.54 -5.04
C ASN A 210 5.48 -9.67 -5.93
N LEU A 211 4.38 -9.42 -6.65
CA LEU A 211 3.81 -10.38 -7.58
C LEU A 211 4.78 -10.70 -8.73
N HIS A 212 5.41 -9.67 -9.29
CA HIS A 212 6.35 -9.80 -10.40
C HIS A 212 7.55 -10.70 -10.04
N LEU A 213 8.10 -10.58 -8.83
CA LEU A 213 9.19 -11.44 -8.37
C LEU A 213 8.79 -12.92 -8.32
N VAL A 214 7.55 -13.22 -7.92
CA VAL A 214 7.01 -14.58 -7.96
C VAL A 214 6.81 -15.06 -9.40
N GLU A 215 6.27 -14.21 -10.27
CA GLU A 215 6.04 -14.52 -11.70
C GLU A 215 7.32 -14.80 -12.48
N GLN A 216 8.43 -14.16 -12.11
CA GLN A 216 9.75 -14.35 -12.70
C GLN A 216 10.57 -15.45 -12.00
N GLY A 217 10.08 -15.99 -10.88
CA GLY A 217 10.78 -17.03 -10.13
C GLY A 217 12.01 -16.51 -9.37
N TYR A 218 12.01 -15.26 -8.91
CA TYR A 218 13.02 -14.71 -7.99
C TYR A 218 12.62 -14.84 -6.51
N ALA A 219 11.36 -15.15 -6.23
CA ALA A 219 10.87 -15.39 -4.87
C ALA A 219 9.79 -16.48 -4.86
N PHE A 220 9.63 -17.13 -3.70
CA PHE A 220 8.53 -18.02 -3.41
C PHE A 220 7.30 -17.23 -2.95
N ALA A 221 6.10 -17.72 -3.23
CA ALA A 221 4.88 -17.24 -2.57
C ALA A 221 4.90 -17.70 -1.09
N TYR A 222 4.93 -16.76 -0.16
CA TYR A 222 5.05 -17.06 1.27
C TYR A 222 3.68 -17.23 1.93
N VAL A 223 3.11 -18.43 1.81
CA VAL A 223 1.74 -18.74 2.22
C VAL A 223 1.59 -19.13 3.70
N HIS A 224 2.62 -18.91 4.51
CA HIS A 224 2.58 -19.26 5.93
C HIS A 224 1.59 -18.38 6.72
N PHE A 225 1.42 -17.11 6.30
CA PHE A 225 0.46 -16.17 6.88
C PHE A 225 -0.51 -15.68 5.81
N PRO A 226 -1.82 -15.48 6.13
CA PRO A 226 -2.79 -14.95 5.19
C PRO A 226 -2.40 -13.56 4.69
N PHE A 227 -2.55 -13.32 3.39
CA PHE A 227 -2.39 -12.01 2.77
C PHE A 227 -3.37 -11.80 1.59
N GLN A 228 -3.61 -10.55 1.17
CA GLN A 228 -4.77 -10.17 0.36
C GLN A 228 -4.78 -10.88 -1.01
N PHE A 229 -3.60 -11.06 -1.60
CA PHE A 229 -3.42 -11.63 -2.92
C PHE A 229 -2.83 -13.06 -2.89
N MET A 230 -3.01 -13.80 -1.80
CA MET A 230 -2.42 -15.14 -1.62
C MET A 230 -2.72 -16.08 -2.78
N ASP A 231 -3.96 -16.13 -3.25
CA ASP A 231 -4.37 -16.99 -4.37
C ASP A 231 -3.71 -16.55 -5.69
N GLU A 232 -3.58 -15.25 -5.93
CA GLU A 232 -2.90 -14.72 -7.11
C GLU A 232 -1.42 -15.10 -7.11
N PHE A 233 -0.74 -14.94 -5.97
CA PHE A 233 0.68 -15.27 -5.83
C PHE A 233 0.92 -16.78 -5.96
N THR A 234 0.02 -17.61 -5.41
CA THR A 234 0.09 -19.06 -5.54
C THR A 234 -0.05 -19.50 -7.00
N ARG A 235 -0.99 -18.92 -7.74
CA ARG A 235 -1.15 -19.17 -9.19
C ARG A 235 0.07 -18.67 -9.98
N ALA A 236 0.59 -17.49 -9.66
CA ALA A 236 1.80 -16.96 -10.29
C ALA A 236 3.00 -17.89 -10.10
N GLN A 237 3.20 -18.42 -8.90
CA GLN A 237 4.27 -19.38 -8.61
C GLN A 237 4.09 -20.68 -9.41
N ALA A 238 2.88 -21.22 -9.46
CA ALA A 238 2.59 -22.42 -10.25
C ALA A 238 2.90 -22.22 -11.73
N ALA A 239 2.56 -21.06 -12.29
CA ALA A 239 2.90 -20.69 -13.67
C ALA A 239 4.41 -20.53 -13.87
N ALA A 240 5.12 -19.92 -12.93
CA ALA A 240 6.59 -19.78 -12.98
C ALA A 240 7.29 -21.15 -12.98
N LYS A 241 6.79 -22.11 -12.18
CA LYS A 241 7.26 -23.51 -12.15
C LYS A 241 7.08 -24.20 -13.50
N GLN A 242 5.87 -24.15 -14.07
CA GLN A 242 5.57 -24.76 -15.37
C GLN A 242 6.46 -24.20 -16.48
N LYS A 243 6.73 -22.89 -16.43
CA LYS A 243 7.58 -22.18 -17.40
C LYS A 243 9.08 -22.27 -17.09
N LYS A 244 9.48 -22.98 -16.04
CA LYS A 244 10.88 -23.14 -15.63
C LYS A 244 11.61 -21.78 -15.50
N ARG A 245 10.95 -20.79 -14.89
CA ARG A 245 11.52 -19.44 -14.71
C ARG A 245 12.36 -19.36 -13.44
N GLY A 246 13.46 -18.60 -13.48
CA GLY A 246 14.29 -18.30 -12.32
C GLY A 246 14.67 -19.56 -11.53
N LEU A 247 14.29 -19.59 -10.25
CA LEU A 247 14.41 -20.70 -9.30
C LEU A 247 13.96 -22.06 -9.85
N TRP A 248 13.06 -22.10 -10.82
CA TRP A 248 12.46 -23.32 -11.37
C TRP A 248 13.13 -23.81 -12.66
N GLY A 249 14.17 -23.11 -13.12
CA GLY A 249 14.80 -23.29 -14.41
C GLY A 249 15.76 -24.46 -14.54
N ARG A 250 16.17 -25.06 -13.42
CA ARG A 250 17.23 -26.07 -13.39
C ARG A 250 16.87 -27.20 -12.45
#